data_AF-A0A3A0BN88-F1
#
_entry.id   AF-A0A3A0BN88-F1
#
_cell.length_a   1.000
_cell.length_b   1.000
_cell.length_c   1.000
_cell.angle_alpha   90.00
_cell.angle_beta   90.00
_cell.angle_gamma   90.00
#
_symmetry.space_group_name_H-M   'P 1'
#
loop_
_entity.id
_entity.type
_entity.pdbx_description
1 polymer ?
#
loop_
_entity_poly.entity_id
_entity_poly.type
_entity_poly.pdbx_seq_one_letter_code
_entity_poly.pdbx_strand_id
1 'polypeptide(L)' 'MTDADIDLSDIPEVTPEMFAKGVVKRGLKPIAKRQLTLRLDSDVIEWFKEQGDGYQTRMNALLRA' A
#
# COMPACT_ATOMS: atom_id res chain seq x y z
N MET A 1 18.92 4.30 27.37
CA MET A 1 17.89 5.12 26.74
C MET A 1 16.57 4.78 27.38
N THR A 2 15.89 5.82 27.82
CA THR A 2 14.55 5.80 28.39
C THR A 2 13.61 6.48 27.42
N ASP A 3 12.30 6.28 27.57
CA ASP A 3 11.30 6.94 26.73
C ASP A 3 11.41 8.48 26.75
N ALA A 4 11.95 9.04 27.85
CA ALA A 4 12.23 10.48 27.97
C ALA A 4 13.34 10.99 27.03
N ASP A 5 14.13 10.09 26.44
CA ASP A 5 15.21 10.44 25.49
C ASP A 5 14.72 10.49 24.03
N ILE A 6 13.42 10.24 23.76
CA ILE A 6 12.85 10.23 22.41
C ILE A 6 12.51 11.66 21.98
N ASP A 7 13.10 12.13 20.88
CA ASP A 7 12.76 13.40 20.24
C ASP A 7 11.46 13.25 19.42
N LEU A 8 10.49 14.12 19.69
CA LEU A 8 9.16 14.13 19.07
C LEU A 8 8.88 15.47 18.37
N SER A 9 9.93 16.26 18.11
CA SER A 9 9.81 17.60 17.50
C SER A 9 9.21 17.59 16.09
N ASP A 10 9.34 16.47 15.37
CA ASP A 10 8.80 16.27 14.01
C ASP A 10 7.46 15.51 13.99
N ILE A 11 7.21 14.67 15.00
CA ILE A 11 6.02 13.84 15.10
C ILE A 11 5.43 13.96 16.52
N PRO A 12 4.47 14.88 16.74
CA PRO A 12 3.87 15.05 18.05
C PRO A 12 3.10 13.79 18.47
N GLU A 13 3.03 13.55 19.78
CA GLU A 13 2.28 12.42 20.33
C GLU A 13 0.79 12.47 19.93
N VAL A 14 0.24 11.30 19.66
CA VAL A 14 -1.18 11.17 19.34
C VAL A 14 -1.99 11.42 20.60
N THR A 15 -2.73 12.54 20.62
CA THR A 15 -3.64 12.82 21.72
C THR A 15 -4.90 11.95 21.63
N PRO A 16 -5.62 11.73 22.75
CA PRO A 16 -6.90 11.02 22.73
C PRO A 16 -7.93 11.64 21.77
N GLU A 17 -7.91 12.96 21.62
CA GLU A 17 -8.79 13.71 20.71
C GLU A 17 -8.44 13.49 19.24
N MET A 18 -7.13 13.42 18.91
CA MET A 18 -6.65 13.07 17.58
C MET A 18 -7.04 11.63 17.25
N PHE A 19 -6.88 10.72 18.21
CA PHE A 19 -7.26 9.31 18.04
C PHE A 19 -8.77 9.15 17.81
N ALA A 20 -9.61 9.88 18.56
CA ALA A 20 -11.06 9.85 18.42
C ALA A 20 -11.55 10.34 17.04
N LYS A 21 -10.80 11.24 16.40
CA LYS A 21 -11.09 11.74 15.04
C LYS A 21 -10.51 10.84 13.94
N GLY A 22 -9.76 9.81 14.29
CA GLY A 22 -9.16 8.87 13.35
C GLY A 22 -10.21 8.12 12.54
N VAL A 23 -10.09 8.15 11.22
CA VAL A 23 -10.95 7.35 10.33
C VAL A 23 -10.45 5.92 10.33
N VAL A 24 -11.13 5.04 11.06
CA VAL A 24 -10.87 3.60 10.98
C VAL A 24 -11.47 3.07 9.68
N LYS A 25 -10.62 2.63 8.74
CA LYS A 25 -11.08 1.88 7.56
C LYS A 25 -11.62 0.52 8.00
N ARG A 26 -12.91 0.45 8.33
CA ARG A 26 -13.61 -0.79 8.66
C ARG A 26 -14.09 -1.47 7.37
N GLY A 27 -13.87 -2.78 7.25
CA GLY A 27 -14.44 -3.58 6.16
C GLY A 27 -13.56 -3.81 4.93
N LEU A 28 -12.26 -3.51 4.99
CA LEU A 28 -11.31 -3.99 3.98
C LEU A 28 -11.16 -5.52 4.15
N LYS A 29 -11.98 -6.30 3.46
CA LYS A 29 -11.67 -7.72 3.27
C LYS A 29 -10.37 -7.78 2.46
N PRO A 30 -9.30 -8.41 2.97
CA PRO A 30 -8.10 -8.61 2.16
C PRO A 30 -8.50 -9.36 0.90
N ILE A 31 -8.29 -8.76 -0.27
CA ILE A 31 -8.45 -9.49 -1.52
C ILE A 31 -7.28 -10.45 -1.59
N ALA A 32 -7.56 -11.75 -1.42
CA ALA A 32 -6.53 -12.78 -1.52
C ALA A 32 -6.01 -12.84 -2.96
N LYS A 33 -4.81 -12.30 -3.18
CA LYS A 33 -4.06 -12.49 -4.42
C LYS A 33 -3.33 -13.83 -4.34
N ARG A 34 -3.32 -14.59 -5.43
CA ARG A 34 -2.49 -15.80 -5.55
C ARG A 34 -1.23 -15.43 -6.32
N GLN A 35 -0.07 -15.75 -5.76
CA GLN A 35 1.18 -15.69 -6.50
C GLN A 35 1.21 -16.87 -7.48
N LEU A 36 1.45 -16.58 -8.74
CA LEU A 36 1.51 -17.56 -9.82
C LEU A 36 2.71 -17.24 -10.71
N THR A 37 3.29 -18.29 -11.31
CA THR A 37 4.34 -18.16 -12.30
C THR A 37 3.69 -18.23 -13.69
N LEU A 38 3.70 -17.12 -14.42
CA LEU A 38 3.18 -17.00 -15.79
C LEU A 38 4.22 -16.33 -16.67
N ARG A 39 4.23 -16.69 -17.96
CA ARG A 39 5.02 -16.00 -18.98
C ARG A 39 4.14 -15.02 -19.74
N LEU A 40 4.60 -13.78 -19.86
CA LEU A 40 4.02 -12.73 -20.67
C LEU A 40 5.11 -12.22 -21.62
N ASP A 41 4.71 -11.65 -22.75
CA ASP A 41 5.65 -11.04 -23.67
C ASP A 41 6.41 -9.88 -22.99
N SER A 42 7.68 -9.71 -23.37
CA SER A 42 8.56 -8.76 -22.69
C SER A 42 8.10 -7.31 -22.85
N ASP A 43 7.56 -6.97 -24.01
CA ASP A 43 7.04 -5.64 -24.33
C ASP A 43 5.82 -5.27 -23.47
N VAL A 44 4.94 -6.23 -23.20
CA VAL A 44 3.79 -6.05 -22.28
C VAL A 44 4.28 -5.73 -20.87
N ILE A 45 5.29 -6.45 -20.38
CA ILE A 45 5.85 -6.21 -19.05
C ILE A 45 6.47 -4.82 -18.96
N GLU A 46 7.28 -4.44 -19.95
CA GLU A 46 7.95 -3.13 -19.97
C GLU A 46 6.94 -1.98 -20.09
N TRP A 47 5.93 -2.09 -20.95
CA TRP A 47 4.87 -1.09 -21.07
C TRP A 47 4.13 -0.82 -19.75
N PHE A 48 3.89 -1.87 -18.95
CA PHE A 48 3.28 -1.71 -17.64
C PHE A 48 4.23 -1.06 -16.63
N LYS A 49 5.53 -1.44 -16.64
CA LYS A 49 6.54 -0.85 -15.75
C LYS A 49 6.78 0.63 -16.01
N GLU A 50 6.75 1.07 -17.27
CA GLU A 50 6.89 2.48 -17.65
C GLU A 50 5.85 3.40 -17.02
N GLN A 51 4.69 2.85 -16.63
CA GLN A 51 3.63 3.61 -15.95
C GLN A 51 3.92 3.83 -14.45
N GLY A 52 5.08 3.37 -13.96
CA GLY A 52 5.53 3.53 -12.59
C GLY A 52 4.90 2.55 -11.60
N ASP A 53 4.99 2.92 -10.32
CA ASP A 53 4.58 2.08 -9.20
C ASP A 53 3.13 1.57 -9.35
N GLY A 54 2.93 0.31 -8.95
CA GLY A 54 1.63 -0.35 -9.06
C GLY A 54 1.33 -0.96 -10.43
N TYR A 55 2.33 -1.11 -11.31
CA TYR A 55 2.18 -1.78 -12.61
C TYR A 55 1.48 -3.15 -12.54
N GLN A 56 1.80 -3.98 -11.53
CA GLN A 56 1.13 -5.27 -11.31
C GLN A 56 -0.36 -5.11 -10.95
N THR A 57 -0.72 -4.05 -10.24
CA THR A 57 -2.12 -3.75 -9.91
C THR A 57 -2.90 -3.35 -11.16
N ARG A 58 -2.30 -2.54 -12.05
CA ARG A 58 -2.90 -2.18 -13.34
C ARG A 58 -3.07 -3.40 -14.25
N MET A 59 -2.04 -4.23 -14.35
CA MET A 59 -2.10 -5.49 -15.09
C MET A 59 -3.21 -6.41 -14.57
N ASN A 60 -3.32 -6.56 -13.25
CA ASN A 60 -4.39 -7.34 -12.63
C ASN A 60 -5.79 -6.71 -12.82
N ALA A 61 -5.91 -5.39 -12.95
CA ALA A 61 -7.18 -4.73 -13.25
C ALA A 61 -7.63 -5.00 -14.70
N LEU A 62 -6.69 -4.99 -15.66
CA LEU A 62 -6.97 -5.33 -17.05
C LEU A 62 -7.46 -6.78 -17.20
N LEU A 63 -6.82 -7.73 -16.50
CA LEU A 63 -7.22 -9.15 -16.54
C LEU A 63 -8.59 -9.46 -15.92
N ARG A 64 -9.24 -8.48 -15.27
CA ARG A 64 -10.59 -8.63 -14.69
C ARG A 64 -11.71 -8.13 -15.61
N ALA A 65 -11.37 -7.42 -16.68
CA ALA A 65 -12.33 -6.92 -17.67
C ALA A 65 -12.75 -8.06 -18.61
#